data_AF-S0F4X6-F1
#
_entry.id   AF-S0F4X6-F1
#
_cell.length_a   1.000
_cell.length_b   1.000
_cell.length_c   1.000
_cell.angle_alpha   90.00
_cell.angle_beta   90.00
_cell.angle_gamma   90.00
#
_symmetry.space_group_name_H-M   'P 1'
#
loop_
_entity.id
_entity.type
_entity.pdbx_description
1 polymer ?
#
loop_
_entity_poly.entity_id
_entity_poly.type
_entity_poly.pdbx_seq_one_letter_code
_entity_poly.pdbx_strand_id
1 'polypeptide(L)'
;NNVCHENDTYTKSIGNYIKEHYMSGYQDESLDNNIKKFVFIIDEINRGEISKIFGELFFSIDPGYRGVKGMVKTQYQNMITNESDPFYEGFYIPENVYIIGTMNDIDRSVESMDFAMRRRFAWQEVKAEENTGMLDDLKEMKDEVIEIMKRLNNTIWNETTNTGIEGLNAAYHIGGSYFSKLQLYLNEDHTNKKSAYRHLWENHLKGVLSEYLRGMPEAMENMKKLEDIYFKEDVNADIEG
;
A
#
# COMPACT_ATOMS: atom_id res chain seq x y z
N ASN A 1 -22.73 11.77 7.17
CA ASN A 1 -21.68 12.17 8.14
C ASN A 1 -20.33 11.70 7.65
N ASN A 2 -19.77 12.38 6.64
CA ASN A 2 -18.40 12.16 6.17
C ASN A 2 -17.51 13.24 6.78
N VAL A 3 -17.10 13.02 8.02
CA VAL A 3 -15.98 13.77 8.58
C VAL A 3 -14.80 12.82 8.52
N CYS A 4 -14.06 12.84 7.41
CA CYS A 4 -12.71 12.30 7.41
C CYS A 4 -11.88 13.21 8.34
N HIS A 5 -11.14 12.62 9.26
CA HIS A 5 -10.21 13.38 10.10
C HIS A 5 -9.22 14.13 9.20
N GLU A 6 -8.85 15.37 9.56
CA GLU A 6 -7.96 16.23 8.76
C GLU A 6 -6.60 15.58 8.45
N ASN A 7 -6.20 14.56 9.25
CA ASN A 7 -4.95 13.82 9.09
C ASN A 7 -5.12 12.41 8.48
N ASP A 8 -6.32 12.02 8.05
CA ASP A 8 -6.56 10.72 7.42
C ASP A 8 -6.26 10.77 5.92
N THR A 9 -4.97 10.90 5.60
CA THR A 9 -4.46 10.92 4.22
C THR A 9 -4.67 9.58 3.53
N TYR A 10 -4.66 8.47 4.28
CA TYR A 10 -4.79 7.12 3.75
C TYR A 10 -6.19 6.83 3.21
N THR A 11 -7.22 6.97 4.05
CA THR A 11 -8.61 6.70 3.63
C THR A 11 -9.05 7.65 2.53
N LYS A 12 -8.62 8.92 2.60
CA LYS A 12 -8.92 9.94 1.59
C LYS A 12 -8.26 9.63 0.24
N SER A 13 -6.98 9.25 0.24
CA SER A 13 -6.25 8.93 -0.99
C SER A 13 -6.83 7.68 -1.66
N ILE A 14 -7.14 6.63 -0.89
CA ILE A 14 -7.81 5.44 -1.41
C ILE A 14 -9.19 5.80 -1.96
N GLY A 15 -9.99 6.57 -1.21
CA GLY A 15 -11.31 7.01 -1.67
C GLY A 15 -11.27 7.81 -2.98
N ASN A 16 -10.30 8.72 -3.12
CA ASN A 16 -10.09 9.49 -4.33
C ASN A 16 -9.65 8.60 -5.50
N TYR A 17 -8.65 7.73 -5.28
CA TYR A 17 -8.19 6.78 -6.29
C TYR A 17 -9.32 5.90 -6.81
N ILE A 18 -10.16 5.37 -5.89
CA ILE A 18 -11.32 4.57 -6.27
C ILE A 18 -12.29 5.36 -7.14
N LYS A 19 -12.59 6.60 -6.72
CA LYS A 19 -13.50 7.48 -7.46
C LYS A 19 -12.96 7.81 -8.85
N GLU A 20 -11.66 8.06 -8.97
CA GLU A 20 -10.99 8.47 -10.21
C GLU A 20 -10.64 7.33 -11.16
N HIS A 21 -10.58 6.08 -10.70
CA HIS A 21 -10.16 4.95 -11.56
C HIS A 21 -11.28 3.94 -11.79
N TYR A 22 -12.21 3.81 -10.83
CA TYR A 22 -13.29 2.82 -10.89
C TYR A 22 -14.68 3.45 -10.90
N MET A 23 -14.80 4.76 -10.67
CA MET A 23 -16.09 5.47 -10.71
C MET A 23 -16.15 6.61 -11.74
N SER A 24 -15.03 7.04 -12.32
CA SER A 24 -14.96 8.11 -13.33
C SER A 24 -15.40 7.59 -14.70
N GLY A 25 -16.69 7.70 -14.97
CA GLY A 25 -17.34 7.09 -16.14
C GLY A 25 -18.68 6.45 -15.79
N TYR A 26 -18.99 6.34 -14.49
CA TYR A 26 -20.31 5.96 -14.01
C TYR A 26 -21.23 7.19 -14.13
N GLN A 27 -21.88 7.35 -15.28
CA GLN A 27 -23.11 8.14 -15.33
C GLN A 27 -24.17 7.35 -14.56
N ASP A 28 -24.80 8.01 -13.59
CA ASP A 28 -25.97 7.50 -12.87
C ASP A 28 -27.15 7.42 -13.85
N GLU A 29 -27.11 6.45 -14.78
CA GLU A 29 -28.21 6.15 -15.69
C GLU A 29 -29.27 5.24 -15.03
N SER A 30 -29.16 4.99 -13.72
CA SER A 30 -30.15 4.25 -12.95
C SER A 30 -30.68 5.07 -11.77
N LEU A 31 -31.49 6.08 -12.09
CA LEU A 31 -32.46 6.66 -11.16
C LEU A 31 -33.52 5.63 -10.68
N ASP A 32 -33.39 4.34 -11.00
CA ASP A 32 -34.33 3.27 -10.63
C ASP A 32 -33.77 2.21 -9.66
N ASN A 33 -32.57 2.38 -9.09
CA ASN A 33 -32.13 1.57 -7.94
C ASN A 33 -31.13 2.33 -7.05
N ASN A 34 -31.66 2.96 -6.00
CA ASN A 34 -30.96 3.73 -4.96
C ASN A 34 -30.07 2.84 -4.03
N ILE A 35 -29.30 1.91 -4.60
CA ILE A 35 -28.43 1.00 -3.85
C ILE A 35 -27.06 1.66 -3.71
N LYS A 36 -26.82 2.27 -2.53
CA LYS A 36 -25.53 2.84 -2.17
C LYS A 36 -24.45 1.77 -2.21
N LYS A 37 -23.31 2.08 -2.85
CA LYS A 37 -22.10 1.24 -2.80
C LYS A 37 -21.41 1.41 -1.45
N PHE A 38 -20.93 0.30 -0.89
CA PHE A 38 -20.17 0.26 0.36
C PHE A 38 -18.78 -0.30 0.07
N VAL A 39 -17.77 0.19 0.78
CA VAL A 39 -16.38 -0.30 0.67
C VAL A 39 -15.95 -0.82 2.04
N PHE A 40 -15.41 -2.03 2.05
CA PHE A 40 -14.82 -2.67 3.22
C PHE A 40 -13.31 -2.80 2.99
N ILE A 41 -12.54 -2.00 3.72
CA ILE A 41 -11.08 -1.96 3.61
C ILE A 41 -10.48 -2.87 4.67
N ILE A 42 -9.59 -3.78 4.24
CA ILE A 42 -8.84 -4.68 5.11
C ILE A 42 -7.38 -4.34 4.96
N ASP A 43 -6.83 -3.65 5.95
CA ASP A 43 -5.41 -3.29 5.94
C ASP A 43 -4.56 -4.51 6.28
N GLU A 44 -3.44 -4.69 5.59
CA GLU A 44 -2.49 -5.79 5.82
C GLU A 44 -3.15 -7.18 5.80
N ILE A 45 -3.94 -7.45 4.75
CA ILE A 45 -4.77 -8.66 4.64
C ILE A 45 -3.96 -9.95 4.79
N ASN A 46 -2.67 -9.94 4.41
CA ASN A 46 -1.77 -11.09 4.49
C ASN A 46 -1.21 -11.37 5.90
N ARG A 47 -1.47 -10.52 6.91
CA ARG A 47 -1.05 -10.78 8.31
C ARG A 47 -1.94 -11.78 9.05
N GLY A 48 -3.09 -12.13 8.48
CA GLY A 48 -4.01 -13.11 9.05
C GLY A 48 -4.13 -14.34 8.16
N GLU A 49 -4.53 -15.47 8.74
CA GLU A 49 -4.92 -16.63 7.96
C GLU A 49 -6.31 -16.39 7.36
N ILE A 50 -6.32 -15.71 6.21
CA ILE A 50 -7.55 -15.17 5.61
C ILE A 50 -8.60 -16.26 5.36
N SER A 51 -8.19 -17.48 5.00
CA SER A 51 -9.08 -18.63 4.84
C SER A 51 -9.85 -18.96 6.12
N LYS A 52 -9.23 -18.85 7.30
CA LYS A 52 -9.91 -19.03 8.59
C LYS A 52 -10.77 -17.83 8.97
N ILE A 53 -10.31 -16.62 8.65
CA ILE A 53 -11.04 -15.38 8.97
C ILE A 53 -12.36 -15.33 8.21
N PHE A 54 -12.34 -15.60 6.91
CA PHE A 54 -13.57 -15.61 6.11
C PHE A 54 -14.35 -16.91 6.28
N GLY A 55 -13.71 -18.03 6.59
CA GLY A 55 -14.38 -19.31 6.83
C GLY A 55 -15.36 -19.64 5.70
N GLU A 56 -16.64 -19.78 6.04
CA GLU A 56 -17.71 -20.08 5.09
C GLU A 56 -18.02 -18.91 4.14
N LEU A 57 -17.76 -17.66 4.56
CA LEU A 57 -17.96 -16.44 3.74
C LEU A 57 -17.02 -16.38 2.53
N PHE A 58 -15.97 -17.20 2.54
CA PHE A 58 -15.04 -17.31 1.43
C PHE A 58 -15.74 -17.62 0.10
N PHE A 59 -16.84 -18.36 0.16
CA PHE A 59 -17.69 -18.64 -1.00
C PHE A 59 -18.36 -17.36 -1.54
N SER A 60 -18.92 -16.54 -0.65
CA SER A 60 -19.70 -15.34 -0.99
C SER A 60 -18.85 -14.16 -1.47
N ILE A 61 -17.52 -14.19 -1.31
CA ILE A 61 -16.62 -13.13 -1.80
C ILE A 61 -16.62 -13.07 -3.32
N ASP A 62 -16.68 -14.25 -3.95
CA ASP A 62 -16.68 -14.40 -5.40
C ASP A 62 -17.89 -13.67 -6.00
N PRO A 63 -17.68 -12.77 -7.01
CA PRO A 63 -18.77 -12.03 -7.65
C PRO A 63 -19.94 -12.92 -8.12
N GLY A 64 -19.65 -14.15 -8.54
CA GLY A 64 -20.65 -15.12 -8.96
C GLY A 64 -21.62 -15.55 -7.85
N TYR A 65 -21.23 -15.40 -6.58
CA TYR A 65 -21.93 -15.89 -5.40
C TYR A 65 -22.26 -14.78 -4.38
N ARG A 66 -22.26 -13.52 -4.80
CA ARG A 66 -22.71 -12.41 -3.94
C ARG A 66 -24.23 -12.36 -3.80
N GLY A 67 -24.73 -11.70 -2.76
CA GLY A 67 -26.17 -11.63 -2.48
C GLY A 67 -26.73 -12.95 -1.95
N VAL A 68 -28.06 -13.06 -1.98
CA VAL A 68 -28.79 -14.21 -1.42
C VAL A 68 -28.34 -15.55 -2.03
N LYS A 69 -27.89 -15.57 -3.29
CA LYS A 69 -27.45 -16.79 -4.00
C LYS A 69 -26.20 -17.45 -3.40
N GLY A 70 -25.34 -16.71 -2.70
CA GLY A 70 -24.23 -17.31 -1.96
C GLY A 70 -24.36 -17.12 -0.46
N MET A 71 -25.60 -17.19 0.03
CA MET A 71 -25.87 -17.32 1.45
C MET A 71 -25.25 -18.59 2.02
N VAL A 72 -24.58 -18.42 3.15
CA VAL A 72 -23.95 -19.50 3.90
C VAL A 72 -24.40 -19.46 5.35
N LYS A 73 -24.47 -20.64 5.98
CA LYS A 73 -24.69 -20.75 7.42
C LYS A 73 -23.34 -20.82 8.09
N THR A 74 -23.08 -19.93 9.03
CA THR A 74 -21.81 -19.91 9.77
C THR A 74 -21.83 -20.97 10.86
N GLN A 75 -20.68 -21.25 11.48
CA GLN A 75 -20.57 -22.21 12.59
C GLN A 75 -21.46 -21.86 13.79
N TYR A 76 -21.80 -20.58 13.92
CA TYR A 76 -22.62 -20.03 15.00
C TYR A 76 -24.10 -19.92 14.66
N GLN A 77 -24.52 -20.38 13.48
CA GLN A 77 -25.91 -20.29 13.02
C GLN A 77 -26.90 -20.89 14.03
N ASN A 78 -26.54 -22.01 14.64
CA ASN A 78 -27.40 -22.71 15.61
C ASN A 78 -27.66 -21.91 16.90
N MET A 79 -26.90 -20.83 17.15
CA MET A 79 -27.13 -19.93 18.29
C MET A 79 -28.16 -18.83 17.98
N ILE A 80 -28.53 -18.66 16.70
CA ILE A 80 -29.55 -17.70 16.27
C ILE A 80 -30.92 -18.41 16.34
N THR A 81 -31.59 -18.27 17.47
CA THR A 81 -32.89 -18.92 17.73
C THR A 81 -34.10 -18.05 17.40
N ASN A 82 -33.89 -16.74 17.24
CA ASN A 82 -34.95 -15.79 16.90
C ASN A 82 -35.13 -15.72 15.38
N GLU A 83 -36.28 -16.17 14.89
CA GLU A 83 -36.65 -16.12 13.45
C GLU A 83 -36.71 -14.69 12.90
N SER A 84 -36.84 -13.67 13.75
CA SER A 84 -36.80 -12.26 13.33
C SER A 84 -35.39 -11.69 13.19
N ASP A 85 -34.35 -12.45 13.53
CA ASP A 85 -32.96 -12.02 13.36
C ASP A 85 -32.60 -11.95 11.87
N PRO A 86 -31.99 -10.85 11.38
CA PRO A 86 -31.64 -10.70 9.96
C PRO A 86 -30.69 -11.77 9.43
N PHE A 87 -29.98 -12.49 10.31
CA PHE A 87 -29.06 -13.55 9.95
C PHE A 87 -29.62 -14.95 10.23
N TYR A 88 -30.90 -15.08 10.60
CA TYR A 88 -31.53 -16.38 10.92
C TYR A 88 -31.45 -17.40 9.79
N GLU A 89 -31.64 -16.97 8.54
CA GLU A 89 -31.53 -17.84 7.36
C GLU A 89 -30.08 -18.11 6.95
N GLY A 90 -29.17 -17.19 7.32
CA GLY A 90 -27.75 -17.25 7.02
C GLY A 90 -27.16 -15.88 6.76
N PHE A 91 -25.90 -15.87 6.35
CA PHE A 91 -25.13 -14.67 6.05
C PHE A 91 -24.67 -14.69 4.59
N TYR A 92 -24.61 -13.52 3.95
CA TYR A 92 -24.00 -13.35 2.63
C TYR A 92 -23.34 -11.97 2.50
N ILE A 93 -22.47 -11.83 1.51
CA ILE A 93 -21.87 -10.54 1.15
C ILE A 93 -22.75 -9.87 0.08
N PRO A 94 -23.34 -8.69 0.35
CA PRO A 94 -24.18 -7.98 -0.63
C PRO A 94 -23.42 -7.62 -1.91
N GLU A 95 -24.14 -7.53 -3.03
CA GLU A 95 -23.53 -7.19 -4.34
C GLU A 95 -22.94 -5.78 -4.38
N ASN A 96 -23.47 -4.86 -3.57
CA ASN A 96 -23.03 -3.47 -3.45
C ASN A 96 -21.86 -3.25 -2.47
N VAL A 97 -21.24 -4.32 -1.94
CA VAL A 97 -20.06 -4.23 -1.05
C VAL A 97 -18.77 -4.53 -1.82
N TYR A 98 -17.83 -3.60 -1.88
CA TYR A 98 -16.51 -3.80 -2.45
C TYR A 98 -15.50 -4.10 -1.34
N ILE A 99 -14.64 -5.09 -1.53
CA ILE A 99 -13.60 -5.45 -0.56
C ILE A 99 -12.26 -5.01 -1.15
N ILE A 100 -11.51 -4.20 -0.41
CA ILE A 100 -10.18 -3.75 -0.81
C ILE A 100 -9.22 -4.19 0.27
N GLY A 101 -8.31 -5.09 -0.09
CA GLY A 101 -7.22 -5.52 0.78
C GLY A 101 -5.95 -4.78 0.42
N THR A 102 -5.19 -4.31 1.41
CA THR A 102 -3.80 -3.88 1.22
C THR A 102 -2.88 -4.96 1.75
N MET A 103 -1.66 -5.02 1.21
CA MET A 103 -0.75 -6.12 1.46
C MET A 103 0.68 -5.62 1.36
N ASN A 104 1.51 -5.96 2.35
CA ASN A 104 2.95 -5.76 2.28
C ASN A 104 3.64 -7.03 1.80
N ASP A 105 4.31 -6.97 0.66
CA ASP A 105 4.94 -8.15 0.03
C ASP A 105 6.19 -8.66 0.76
N ILE A 106 6.85 -7.80 1.53
CA ILE A 106 8.15 -8.09 2.17
C ILE A 106 8.05 -8.56 3.63
N ASP A 107 6.87 -8.47 4.26
CA ASP A 107 6.75 -8.78 5.68
C ASP A 107 6.90 -10.30 5.88
N ARG A 108 7.93 -10.70 6.65
CA ARG A 108 8.26 -12.11 6.89
C ARG A 108 7.25 -12.83 7.79
N SER A 109 6.32 -12.09 8.40
CA SER A 109 5.28 -12.63 9.31
C SER A 109 3.97 -12.98 8.60
N VAL A 110 3.93 -12.90 7.27
CA VAL A 110 2.69 -13.02 6.49
C VAL A 110 2.37 -14.47 6.14
N GLU A 111 1.09 -14.80 6.22
CA GLU A 111 0.58 -16.09 5.76
C GLU A 111 0.53 -16.11 4.23
N SER A 112 0.94 -17.22 3.62
CA SER A 112 0.90 -17.34 2.16
C SER A 112 -0.55 -17.36 1.69
N MET A 113 -0.93 -16.38 0.87
CA MET A 113 -2.29 -16.31 0.33
C MET A 113 -2.52 -17.45 -0.68
N ASP A 114 -3.43 -18.37 -0.35
CA ASP A 114 -3.72 -19.57 -1.16
C ASP A 114 -4.25 -19.20 -2.55
N PHE A 115 -4.02 -20.09 -3.51
CA PHE A 115 -4.45 -19.97 -4.90
C PHE A 115 -5.96 -19.73 -5.05
N ALA A 116 -6.78 -20.31 -4.17
CA ALA A 116 -8.22 -20.06 -4.18
C ALA A 116 -8.54 -18.59 -3.92
N MET A 117 -7.80 -17.94 -3.01
CA MET A 117 -7.95 -16.52 -2.70
C MET A 117 -7.47 -15.66 -3.85
N ARG A 118 -6.31 -15.99 -4.42
CA ARG A 118 -5.73 -15.21 -5.51
C ARG A 118 -6.67 -15.06 -6.70
N ARG A 119 -7.52 -16.05 -6.99
CA ARG A 119 -8.51 -16.00 -8.08
C ARG A 119 -9.74 -15.11 -7.81
N ARG A 120 -9.98 -14.72 -6.56
CA ARG A 120 -11.18 -13.96 -6.15
C ARG A 120 -10.92 -12.46 -5.97
N PHE A 121 -9.64 -12.06 -5.95
CA PHE A 121 -9.21 -10.67 -5.87
C PHE A 121 -8.56 -10.26 -7.19
N ALA A 122 -8.81 -9.01 -7.60
CA ALA A 122 -7.97 -8.35 -8.58
C ALA A 122 -6.69 -7.89 -7.88
N TRP A 123 -5.54 -8.15 -8.49
CA TRP A 123 -4.24 -7.77 -7.96
C TRP A 123 -3.76 -6.51 -8.68
N GLN A 124 -3.60 -5.43 -7.94
CA GLN A 124 -3.02 -4.20 -8.43
C GLN A 124 -1.77 -3.93 -7.58
N GLU A 125 -0.60 -4.02 -8.22
CA GLU A 125 0.64 -3.56 -7.62
C GLU A 125 0.63 -2.03 -7.58
N VAL A 126 1.13 -1.45 -6.48
CA VAL A 126 1.35 -0.02 -6.33
C VAL A 126 2.83 0.18 -6.02
N LYS A 127 3.57 0.67 -7.01
CA LYS A 127 5.03 0.86 -6.91
C LYS A 127 5.38 2.13 -6.15
N ALA A 128 6.58 2.14 -5.58
CA ALA A 128 7.11 3.30 -4.85
C ALA A 128 7.07 4.61 -5.68
N GLU A 129 7.30 4.52 -6.99
CA GLU A 129 7.32 5.66 -7.90
C GLU A 129 5.93 6.15 -8.32
N GLU A 130 4.89 5.32 -8.19
CA GLU A 130 3.52 5.67 -8.60
C GLU A 130 2.81 6.56 -7.57
N ASN A 131 3.27 6.54 -6.32
CA ASN A 131 2.66 7.31 -5.23
C ASN A 131 3.59 8.41 -4.70
N THR A 132 3.94 9.36 -5.57
CA THR A 132 4.77 10.53 -5.19
C THR A 132 3.95 11.73 -4.71
N GLY A 133 2.61 11.64 -4.68
CA GLY A 133 1.75 12.74 -4.21
C GLY A 133 1.99 13.13 -2.75
N MET A 134 2.43 12.19 -1.91
CA MET A 134 2.84 12.51 -0.53
C MET A 134 4.12 13.35 -0.41
N LEU A 135 4.81 13.59 -1.52
CA LEU A 135 5.95 14.49 -1.61
C LEU A 135 5.53 15.91 -2.06
N ASP A 136 4.26 16.16 -2.39
CA ASP A 136 3.76 17.46 -2.85
C ASP A 136 4.03 18.60 -1.86
N ASP A 137 3.95 18.28 -0.56
CA ASP A 137 4.21 19.21 0.53
C ASP A 137 5.68 19.69 0.59
N LEU A 138 6.61 18.99 -0.08
CA LEU A 138 8.01 19.42 -0.22
C LEU A 138 8.20 20.52 -1.28
N LYS A 139 7.15 20.84 -2.07
CA LYS A 139 7.14 21.92 -3.06
C LYS A 139 8.36 21.84 -4.00
N GLU A 140 9.22 22.85 -3.98
CA GLU A 140 10.41 22.98 -4.82
C GLU A 140 11.44 21.86 -4.61
N MET A 141 11.41 21.17 -3.47
CA MET A 141 12.30 20.03 -3.19
C MET A 141 11.75 18.70 -3.69
N LYS A 142 10.50 18.64 -4.17
CA LYS A 142 9.86 17.39 -4.57
C LYS A 142 10.68 16.63 -5.62
N ASP A 143 11.11 17.30 -6.68
CA ASP A 143 11.83 16.66 -7.78
C ASP A 143 13.21 16.14 -7.33
N GLU A 144 13.93 16.93 -6.52
CA GLU A 144 15.20 16.53 -5.90
C GLU A 144 15.03 15.25 -5.07
N VAL A 145 13.98 15.19 -4.25
CA VAL A 145 13.69 14.04 -3.38
C VAL A 145 13.26 12.81 -4.19
N ILE A 146 12.47 13.00 -5.25
CA ILE A 146 12.07 11.91 -6.17
C ILE A 146 13.31 11.30 -6.82
N GLU A 147 14.27 12.11 -7.28
CA GLU A 147 15.49 11.59 -7.90
C GLU A 147 16.37 10.83 -6.88
N ILE A 148 16.52 11.33 -5.66
CA ILE A 148 17.21 10.59 -4.59
C ILE A 148 16.52 9.24 -4.32
N MET A 149 15.19 9.23 -4.23
CA MET A 149 14.39 8.02 -4.03
C MET A 149 14.60 7.01 -5.16
N LYS A 150 14.51 7.46 -6.43
CA LYS A 150 14.75 6.60 -7.60
C LYS A 150 16.16 6.04 -7.62
N ARG A 151 17.19 6.84 -7.34
CA ARG A 151 18.59 6.36 -7.29
C ARG A 151 18.78 5.30 -6.21
N LEU A 152 18.19 5.51 -5.04
CA LEU A 152 18.22 4.53 -3.94
C LEU A 152 17.50 3.24 -4.36
N ASN A 153 16.28 3.34 -4.89
CA ASN A 153 15.48 2.19 -5.31
C ASN A 153 16.12 1.41 -6.46
N ASN A 154 16.72 2.10 -7.45
CA ASN A 154 17.49 1.46 -8.52
C ASN A 154 18.75 0.73 -8.01
N THR A 155 19.30 1.17 -6.89
CA THR A 155 20.44 0.48 -6.25
C THR A 155 19.97 -0.76 -5.48
N ILE A 156 18.80 -0.71 -4.84
CA ILE A 156 18.15 -1.87 -4.23
C ILE A 156 17.84 -2.90 -5.32
N TRP A 157 17.10 -2.50 -6.34
CA TRP A 157 16.72 -3.32 -7.48
C TRP A 157 16.28 -2.46 -8.66
N ASN A 158 16.94 -2.60 -9.81
CA ASN A 158 16.54 -1.98 -11.06
C ASN A 158 15.71 -2.99 -11.88
N GLU A 159 14.43 -2.72 -12.06
CA GLU A 159 13.52 -3.60 -12.81
C GLU A 159 13.81 -3.63 -14.32
N THR A 160 14.38 -2.57 -14.87
CA THR A 160 14.69 -2.48 -16.31
C THR A 160 15.88 -3.35 -16.66
N THR A 161 16.92 -3.35 -15.82
CA THR A 161 18.14 -4.15 -16.04
C THR A 161 18.09 -5.50 -15.34
N ASN A 162 17.11 -5.73 -14.47
CA ASN A 162 16.98 -6.93 -13.64
C ASN A 162 18.25 -7.20 -12.81
N THR A 163 18.80 -6.13 -12.24
CA THR A 163 20.02 -6.14 -11.41
C THR A 163 19.82 -5.32 -10.15
N GLY A 164 20.55 -5.63 -9.08
CA GLY A 164 20.42 -4.96 -7.80
C GLY A 164 21.30 -5.60 -6.74
N ILE A 165 20.94 -5.43 -5.48
CA ILE A 165 21.55 -6.17 -4.37
C ILE A 165 21.03 -7.61 -4.43
N GLU A 166 21.94 -8.59 -4.45
CA GLU A 166 21.59 -10.01 -4.50
C GLU A 166 20.67 -10.37 -3.33
N GLY A 167 19.51 -10.96 -3.61
CA GLY A 167 18.52 -11.35 -2.61
C GLY A 167 17.43 -10.30 -2.32
N LEU A 168 17.55 -9.09 -2.87
CA LEU A 168 16.48 -8.09 -2.89
C LEU A 168 15.80 -8.03 -4.27
N ASN A 169 14.61 -7.45 -4.33
CA ASN A 169 13.84 -7.21 -5.55
C ASN A 169 13.01 -5.92 -5.42
N ALA A 170 12.14 -5.63 -6.40
CA ALA A 170 11.32 -4.42 -6.43
C ALA A 170 10.41 -4.23 -5.21
N ALA A 171 9.99 -5.33 -4.55
CA ALA A 171 9.15 -5.24 -3.35
C ALA A 171 9.87 -4.58 -2.16
N TYR A 172 11.21 -4.49 -2.19
CA TYR A 172 12.04 -3.82 -1.19
C TYR A 172 12.28 -2.34 -1.51
N HIS A 173 11.68 -1.79 -2.58
CA HIS A 173 11.75 -0.36 -2.85
C HIS A 173 11.14 0.45 -1.70
N ILE A 174 11.81 1.55 -1.37
CA ILE A 174 11.34 2.48 -0.35
C ILE A 174 10.37 3.47 -1.00
N GLY A 175 9.14 3.50 -0.49
CA GLY A 175 8.11 4.44 -0.94
C GLY A 175 8.31 5.87 -0.46
N GLY A 176 7.61 6.81 -1.11
CA GLY A 176 7.68 8.24 -0.80
C GLY A 176 7.32 8.61 0.65
N SER A 177 6.69 7.72 1.43
CA SER A 177 6.23 8.00 2.80
C SER A 177 7.38 8.09 3.79
N TYR A 178 8.50 7.43 3.47
CA TYR A 178 9.73 7.62 4.22
C TYR A 178 10.34 8.98 3.90
N PHE A 179 10.37 9.36 2.62
CA PHE A 179 10.97 10.60 2.16
C PHE A 179 10.19 11.86 2.53
N SER A 180 8.86 11.78 2.66
CA SER A 180 8.04 12.92 3.12
C SER A 180 8.40 13.37 4.54
N LYS A 181 8.97 12.47 5.36
CA LYS A 181 9.48 12.80 6.71
C LYS A 181 10.66 13.78 6.69
N LEU A 182 11.24 14.08 5.53
CA LEU A 182 12.24 15.14 5.39
C LEU A 182 11.75 16.47 5.96
N GLN A 183 10.45 16.76 5.84
CA GLN A 183 9.81 17.98 6.39
C GLN A 183 10.00 18.14 7.89
N LEU A 184 10.12 17.03 8.63
CA LEU A 184 10.33 17.05 10.08
C LEU A 184 11.70 17.65 10.45
N TYR A 185 12.63 17.70 9.50
CA TYR A 185 14.00 18.14 9.73
C TYR A 185 14.36 19.42 8.98
N LEU A 186 13.51 19.89 8.07
CA LEU A 186 13.71 21.14 7.34
C LEU A 186 13.33 22.34 8.22
N ASN A 187 14.13 23.41 8.16
CA ASN A 187 13.75 24.73 8.68
C ASN A 187 12.89 25.49 7.66
N GLU A 188 12.20 26.55 8.08
CA GLU A 188 11.24 27.28 7.21
C GLU A 188 11.84 27.80 5.90
N ASP A 189 13.14 28.12 5.90
CA ASP A 189 13.91 28.62 4.75
C ASP A 189 14.66 27.51 3.99
N HIS A 190 14.51 26.24 4.38
CA HIS A 190 15.18 25.07 3.81
C HIS A 190 16.71 25.21 3.70
N THR A 191 17.35 26.06 4.50
CA THR A 191 18.81 26.27 4.45
C THR A 191 19.60 25.11 5.06
N ASN A 192 18.94 24.25 5.85
CA ASN A 192 19.59 23.15 6.55
C ASN A 192 19.55 21.79 5.81
N LYS A 193 19.34 21.78 4.48
CA LYS A 193 19.16 20.55 3.65
C LYS A 193 20.11 19.41 4.02
N LYS A 194 21.42 19.69 4.08
CA LYS A 194 22.45 18.67 4.36
C LYS A 194 22.24 17.97 5.71
N SER A 195 21.85 18.73 6.73
CA SER A 195 21.53 18.17 8.05
C SER A 195 20.20 17.41 8.01
N ALA A 196 19.19 17.96 7.32
CA ALA A 196 17.88 17.34 7.17
C ALA A 196 17.95 15.96 6.49
N TYR A 197 18.67 15.84 5.36
CA TYR A 197 18.87 14.55 4.69
C TYR A 197 19.64 13.54 5.53
N ARG A 198 20.60 14.01 6.34
CA ARG A 198 21.33 13.14 7.28
C ARG A 198 20.42 12.61 8.37
N HIS A 199 19.55 13.44 8.95
CA HIS A 199 18.57 12.98 9.92
C HIS A 199 17.55 12.04 9.31
N LEU A 200 17.08 12.30 8.09
CA LEU A 200 16.20 11.39 7.36
C LEU A 200 16.85 10.00 7.19
N TRP A 201 18.11 9.98 6.77
CA TRP A 201 18.87 8.74 6.62
C TRP A 201 18.99 7.97 7.94
N GLU A 202 19.56 8.59 8.97
CA GLU A 202 19.85 7.94 10.24
C GLU A 202 18.59 7.49 10.99
N ASN A 203 17.52 8.29 10.95
CA ASN A 203 16.34 8.04 11.77
C ASN A 203 15.25 7.21 11.09
N HIS A 204 15.22 7.15 9.75
CA HIS A 204 14.11 6.52 9.01
C HIS A 204 14.52 5.52 7.95
N LEU A 205 15.63 5.71 7.24
CA LEU A 205 16.02 4.85 6.13
C LEU A 205 16.98 3.74 6.58
N LYS A 206 18.05 4.11 7.30
CA LYS A 206 19.13 3.20 7.69
C LYS A 206 18.64 1.99 8.48
N GLY A 207 17.72 2.20 9.42
CA GLY A 207 17.13 1.12 10.23
C GLY A 207 16.38 0.10 9.38
N VAL A 208 15.54 0.56 8.45
CA VAL A 208 14.76 -0.31 7.55
C VAL A 208 15.67 -1.07 6.60
N LEU A 209 16.62 -0.38 5.96
CA LEU A 209 17.59 -1.00 5.06
C LEU A 209 18.49 -2.02 5.81
N SER A 210 18.81 -1.77 7.08
CA SER A 210 19.57 -2.69 7.90
C SER A 210 18.81 -3.99 8.16
N GLU A 211 17.49 -3.91 8.36
CA GLU A 211 16.65 -5.10 8.49
C GLU A 211 16.50 -5.86 7.18
N TYR A 212 16.45 -5.15 6.04
CA TYR A 212 16.43 -5.80 4.71
C TYR A 212 17.70 -6.61 4.48
N LEU A 213 18.86 -6.01 4.77
CA LEU A 213 20.17 -6.64 4.61
C LEU A 213 20.51 -7.65 5.71
N ARG A 214 19.66 -7.81 6.73
CA ARG A 214 19.96 -8.62 7.90
C ARG A 214 20.09 -10.09 7.52
N GLY A 215 21.28 -10.64 7.75
CA GLY A 215 21.61 -12.03 7.46
C GLY A 215 22.01 -12.29 6.00
N MET A 216 22.12 -11.25 5.17
CA MET A 216 22.61 -11.35 3.80
C MET A 216 24.15 -11.32 3.75
N PRO A 217 24.78 -11.97 2.76
CA PRO A 217 26.20 -11.76 2.48
C PRO A 217 26.49 -10.29 2.19
N GLU A 218 27.70 -9.83 2.52
CA GLU A 218 28.16 -8.48 2.18
C GLU A 218 27.26 -7.34 2.70
N ALA A 219 26.44 -7.59 3.73
CA ALA A 219 25.48 -6.61 4.27
C ALA A 219 26.11 -5.25 4.60
N MET A 220 27.34 -5.23 5.12
CA MET A 220 28.06 -3.99 5.42
C MET A 220 28.49 -3.23 4.16
N GLU A 221 28.92 -3.93 3.11
CA GLU A 221 29.28 -3.33 1.82
C GLU A 221 28.05 -2.80 1.10
N ASN A 222 26.97 -3.59 1.08
CA ASN A 222 25.68 -3.19 0.52
C ASN A 222 25.08 -1.98 1.24
N MET A 223 25.16 -1.95 2.58
CA MET A 223 24.72 -0.79 3.37
C MET A 223 25.54 0.46 3.02
N LYS A 224 26.87 0.33 2.93
CA LYS A 224 27.74 1.44 2.55
C LYS A 224 27.44 1.94 1.14
N LYS A 225 27.21 1.04 0.18
CA LYS A 225 26.80 1.39 -1.19
C LYS A 225 25.50 2.18 -1.23
N LEU A 226 24.50 1.79 -0.43
CA LEU A 226 23.22 2.50 -0.31
C LEU A 226 23.39 3.88 0.33
N GLU A 227 24.28 4.01 1.32
CA GLU A 227 24.61 5.30 1.93
C GLU A 227 25.32 6.23 0.94
N ASP A 228 26.33 5.71 0.23
CA ASP A 228 27.10 6.45 -0.75
C ASP A 228 26.22 6.97 -1.90
N ILE A 229 25.26 6.18 -2.40
CA ILE A 229 24.36 6.61 -3.48
C ILE A 229 23.30 7.61 -3.01
N TYR A 230 22.85 7.49 -1.75
CA TYR A 230 21.90 8.41 -1.15
C TYR A 230 22.51 9.81 -0.99
N PHE A 231 23.75 9.89 -0.51
CA PHE A 231 24.47 11.17 -0.33
C PHE A 231 25.23 11.65 -1.55
N LYS A 232 25.17 10.92 -2.68
CA LYS A 232 25.82 11.34 -3.92
C LYS A 232 25.18 12.65 -4.41
N GLU A 233 25.98 13.71 -4.47
CA GLU A 233 25.60 14.96 -5.14
C GLU A 233 25.51 14.68 -6.65
N ASP A 234 24.38 15.04 -7.27
CA ASP A 234 24.25 14.91 -8.72
C ASP A 234 25.22 15.88 -9.40
N VAL A 235 26.18 15.31 -10.14
CA VAL A 235 27.22 16.05 -10.89
C VAL A 235 26.62 16.79 -12.11
N ASN A 236 25.31 16.77 -12.30
CA ASN A 236 24.63 17.28 -13.50
C ASN A 236 24.04 18.69 -13.36
N ALA A 237 24.55 19.53 -12.46
CA ALA A 237 24.21 20.97 -12.45
C ALA A 237 25.08 21.82 -13.39
N ASP A 238 26.13 21.27 -14.02
CA ASP A 238 27.08 22.02 -14.86
C ASP A 238 27.29 21.40 -16.25
N ILE A 239 26.23 21.07 -17.00
CA ILE A 239 26.30 21.01 -18.47
C ILE A 239 24.96 21.43 -19.08
N GLU A 240 24.76 22.74 -19.23
CA GLU A 240 24.38 23.39 -20.48
C GLU A 240 24.44 24.92 -20.25
N GLY A 241 25.19 25.60 -21.12
CA GLY A 241 25.49 27.03 -21.04
C GLY A 241 24.53 27.93 -21.81
#